data_AF-A0A375IWW6-F1
#
_entry.id   AF-A0A375IWW6-F1
#
_cell.length_a   1.000
_cell.length_b   1.000
_cell.length_c   1.000
_cell.angle_alpha   90.00
_cell.angle_beta   90.00
_cell.angle_gamma   90.00
#
_symmetry.space_group_name_H-M   'P 1'
#
loop_
_entity.id
_entity.type
_entity.pdbx_description
1 polymer ?
#
loop_
_entity_poly.entity_id
_entity_poly.type
_entity_poly.pdbx_seq_one_letter_code
_entity_poly.pdbx_strand_id
1 'polypeptide(L)'
;MRLDYTKVSAGGVKAFGGVYGYVMQSGLEDVLVELVYLRVSQINGCAYCLDMHTRDLIRKGVTPAKLALVQAWQEAGPLFSEREQAALAWTESVTRVADTHVPDEDFRRAAAVFSEKELADLTMAIGLMNAYNRLAISFRRAPESALAAAA
;
A
#
# COMPACT_ATOMS: atom_id res chain seq x y z
N MET A 1 -5.33 -9.55 19.24
CA MET A 1 -6.39 -8.86 18.48
C MET A 1 -7.48 -8.40 19.42
N ARG A 2 -8.02 -7.19 19.26
CA ARG A 2 -9.10 -6.59 20.08
C ARG A 2 -10.50 -7.00 19.60
N LEU A 3 -10.70 -7.12 18.29
CA LEU A 3 -11.97 -7.52 17.66
C LEU A 3 -11.66 -8.28 16.37
N ASP A 4 -12.29 -9.44 16.17
CA ASP A 4 -12.19 -10.18 14.91
C ASP A 4 -13.17 -9.62 13.87
N TYR A 5 -12.80 -8.50 13.24
CA TYR A 5 -13.62 -7.81 12.24
C TYR A 5 -13.91 -8.66 11.00
N THR A 6 -13.10 -9.69 10.73
CA THR A 6 -13.34 -10.63 9.62
C THR A 6 -14.51 -11.57 9.90
N LYS A 7 -14.81 -11.84 11.18
CA LYS A 7 -15.98 -12.63 11.58
C LYS A 7 -17.20 -11.76 11.85
N VAL A 8 -17.04 -10.68 12.62
CA VAL A 8 -18.20 -9.87 13.05
C VAL A 8 -18.76 -8.99 11.94
N SER A 9 -17.96 -8.67 10.92
CA SER A 9 -18.37 -7.86 9.75
C SER A 9 -17.86 -8.49 8.45
N ALA A 10 -18.13 -9.79 8.27
CA ALA A 10 -17.69 -10.55 7.10
C ALA A 10 -18.15 -9.91 5.77
N GLY A 11 -19.38 -9.37 5.73
CA GLY A 11 -19.90 -8.65 4.57
C GLY A 11 -19.10 -7.38 4.23
N GLY A 12 -18.70 -6.61 5.23
CA GLY A 12 -17.86 -5.42 5.05
C GLY A 12 -16.46 -5.75 4.55
N VAL A 13 -15.83 -6.79 5.12
CA VAL A 13 -14.52 -7.27 4.66
C VAL A 13 -14.61 -7.83 3.23
N LYS A 14 -15.69 -8.53 2.89
CA LYS A 14 -15.92 -9.01 1.52
C LYS A 14 -16.03 -7.87 0.52
N ALA A 15 -16.67 -6.76 0.88
CA ALA A 15 -16.75 -5.58 0.02
C ALA A 15 -15.36 -4.99 -0.30
N PHE A 16 -14.47 -4.92 0.70
CA PHE A 16 -13.08 -4.49 0.50
C PHE A 16 -12.32 -5.47 -0.42
N GLY A 17 -12.59 -6.76 -0.27
CA GLY A 17 -12.06 -7.79 -1.18
C GLY A 17 -12.51 -7.61 -2.63
N GLY A 18 -13.72 -7.10 -2.86
CA GLY A 18 -14.20 -6.74 -4.21
C GLY A 18 -13.39 -5.61 -4.83
N VAL A 19 -13.08 -4.56 -4.06
CA VAL A 19 -12.21 -3.46 -4.52
C VAL A 19 -10.80 -3.96 -4.80
N TYR A 20 -10.24 -4.81 -3.92
CA TYR A 20 -8.94 -5.45 -4.16
C TYR A 20 -8.93 -6.25 -5.46
N GLY A 21 -9.96 -7.08 -5.68
CA GLY A 21 -10.09 -7.89 -6.89
C GLY A 21 -10.15 -7.05 -8.16
N TYR A 22 -10.82 -5.89 -8.12
CA TYR A 22 -10.81 -4.92 -9.21
C TYR A 22 -9.41 -4.33 -9.44
N VAL A 23 -8.73 -3.86 -8.38
CA VAL A 23 -7.38 -3.27 -8.49
C VAL A 23 -6.40 -4.26 -9.13
N MET A 24 -6.44 -5.54 -8.75
CA MET A 24 -5.61 -6.59 -9.36
C MET A 24 -5.93 -6.89 -10.83
N GLN A 25 -7.07 -6.41 -11.34
CA GLN A 25 -7.49 -6.54 -12.75
C GLN A 25 -7.43 -5.20 -13.49
N SER A 26 -6.94 -4.14 -12.86
CA SER A 26 -6.94 -2.78 -13.41
C SER A 26 -5.95 -2.55 -14.55
N GLY A 27 -4.93 -3.43 -14.66
CA GLY A 27 -3.80 -3.27 -15.56
C GLY A 27 -2.56 -2.68 -14.88
N LEU A 28 -2.66 -2.22 -13.63
CA LEU A 28 -1.50 -1.87 -12.82
C LEU A 28 -0.64 -3.10 -12.54
N GLU A 29 0.68 -2.89 -12.52
CA GLU A 29 1.63 -3.96 -12.27
C GLU A 29 1.53 -4.44 -10.82
N ASP A 30 1.43 -5.75 -10.63
CA ASP A 30 1.34 -6.40 -9.32
C ASP A 30 2.38 -5.90 -8.31
N VAL A 31 3.64 -5.81 -8.74
CA VAL A 31 4.76 -5.35 -7.89
C VAL A 31 4.58 -3.88 -7.50
N LEU A 32 4.07 -3.05 -8.41
CA LEU A 32 3.81 -1.63 -8.16
C LEU A 32 2.72 -1.47 -7.09
N VAL A 33 1.62 -2.23 -7.19
CA VAL A 33 0.54 -2.17 -6.19
C VAL A 33 1.03 -2.64 -4.83
N GLU A 34 1.82 -3.71 -4.77
CA GLU A 34 2.38 -4.19 -3.51
C GLU A 34 3.40 -3.20 -2.89
N LEU A 35 4.20 -2.50 -3.70
CA LEU A 35 5.09 -1.43 -3.22
C LEU A 35 4.29 -0.25 -2.63
N VAL A 36 3.21 0.14 -3.30
CA VAL A 36 2.28 1.17 -2.81
C VAL A 36 1.67 0.74 -1.48
N TYR A 37 1.19 -0.51 -1.38
CA TYR A 37 0.62 -1.05 -0.16
C TYR A 37 1.61 -1.09 1.01
N LEU A 38 2.86 -1.49 0.72
CA LEU A 38 3.94 -1.43 1.69
C LEU A 38 4.18 0.01 2.15
N ARG A 39 4.25 0.98 1.23
CA ARG A 39 4.53 2.39 1.59
C ARG A 39 3.42 3.04 2.40
N VAL A 40 2.15 2.83 2.03
CA VAL A 40 1.00 3.26 2.85
C VAL A 40 1.11 2.69 4.27
N SER A 41 1.46 1.41 4.38
CA SER A 41 1.56 0.70 5.66
C SER A 41 2.75 1.17 6.51
N GLN A 42 3.85 1.60 5.89
CA GLN A 42 4.98 2.23 6.57
C GLN A 42 4.57 3.59 7.18
N ILE A 43 3.88 4.42 6.41
CA ILE A 43 3.43 5.75 6.86
C ILE A 43 2.44 5.61 8.02
N ASN A 44 1.47 4.70 7.91
CA ASN A 44 0.43 4.50 8.92
C ASN A 44 0.88 3.64 10.11
N GLY A 45 2.04 2.97 10.05
CA GLY A 45 2.52 2.08 11.12
C GLY A 45 1.71 0.78 11.27
N CYS A 46 1.16 0.22 10.18
CA CYS A 46 0.43 -1.05 10.24
C CYS A 46 1.38 -2.27 10.21
N ALA A 47 1.86 -2.74 11.37
CA ALA A 47 2.78 -3.88 11.46
C ALA A 47 2.25 -5.17 10.78
N TYR A 48 0.94 -5.45 10.89
CA TYR A 48 0.32 -6.60 10.21
C TYR A 48 0.44 -6.48 8.68
N CYS A 49 0.14 -5.30 8.15
CA CYS A 49 0.16 -5.03 6.72
C CYS A 49 1.61 -5.02 6.19
N LEU A 50 2.54 -4.46 6.96
CA LEU A 50 3.98 -4.48 6.64
C LEU A 50 4.49 -5.91 6.46
N ASP A 51 4.21 -6.80 7.41
CA ASP A 51 4.63 -8.20 7.34
C ASP A 51 4.05 -8.91 6.11
N MET A 52 2.75 -8.73 5.85
CA MET A 52 2.08 -9.34 4.70
C MET A 52 2.67 -8.86 3.37
N HIS A 53 2.69 -7.56 3.11
CA HIS A 53 3.16 -7.01 1.83
C HIS A 53 4.67 -7.23 1.62
N THR A 54 5.47 -7.24 2.69
CA THR A 54 6.90 -7.58 2.57
C THR A 54 7.08 -9.03 2.09
N ARG A 55 6.35 -10.00 2.65
CA ARG A 55 6.43 -11.40 2.21
C ARG A 55 5.92 -11.57 0.78
N ASP A 56 4.87 -10.86 0.40
CA ASP A 56 4.31 -10.91 -0.96
C ASP A 56 5.30 -10.37 -1.99
N LEU A 57 5.97 -9.25 -1.69
CA LEU A 57 7.02 -8.69 -2.54
C LEU A 57 8.24 -9.62 -2.64
N ILE A 58 8.65 -10.28 -1.55
CA ILE A 58 9.72 -11.29 -1.59
C ILE A 58 9.33 -12.45 -2.51
N ARG A 59 8.09 -12.95 -2.41
CA ARG A 59 7.57 -14.01 -3.29
C ARG A 59 7.51 -13.58 -4.76
N LYS A 60 7.33 -12.29 -5.03
CA LYS A 60 7.39 -11.69 -6.38
C LYS A 60 8.81 -11.35 -6.85
N GLY A 61 9.85 -11.71 -6.09
CA GLY A 61 11.25 -11.55 -6.48
C GLY A 61 11.86 -10.17 -6.20
N VAL A 62 11.20 -9.31 -5.41
CA VAL A 62 11.75 -8.01 -5.01
C VAL A 62 12.90 -8.23 -4.02
N THR A 63 14.02 -7.58 -4.27
CA THR A 63 15.25 -7.78 -3.50
C THR A 63 15.14 -7.18 -2.09
N PRO A 64 15.81 -7.77 -1.08
CA PRO A 64 15.88 -7.18 0.26
C PRO A 64 16.39 -5.75 0.28
N ALA A 65 17.34 -5.41 -0.61
CA ALA A 65 17.87 -4.05 -0.75
C ALA A 65 16.78 -3.04 -1.17
N LYS A 66 15.95 -3.40 -2.17
CA LYS A 66 14.83 -2.56 -2.60
C LYS A 66 13.80 -2.40 -1.49
N LEU A 67 13.43 -3.49 -0.81
CA LEU A 67 12.47 -3.47 0.29
C LEU A 67 12.92 -2.56 1.45
N ALA A 68 14.18 -2.66 1.86
CA ALA A 68 14.75 -1.84 2.93
C ALA A 68 14.70 -0.34 2.61
N LEU A 69 14.82 0.01 1.33
CA LEU A 69 14.91 1.38 0.84
C LEU A 69 13.57 1.99 0.41
N VAL A 70 12.45 1.24 0.40
CA VAL A 70 11.12 1.80 0.06
C VAL A 70 10.76 3.00 0.92
N GLN A 71 11.15 3.01 2.19
CA GLN A 71 10.88 4.13 3.09
C GLN A 71 11.68 5.41 2.81
N ALA A 72 12.76 5.27 2.04
CA ALA A 72 13.71 6.31 1.66
C ALA A 72 13.93 6.32 0.14
N TRP A 73 12.86 6.03 -0.61
CA TRP A 73 12.92 5.78 -2.06
C TRP A 73 13.46 6.96 -2.85
N GLN A 74 13.25 8.20 -2.36
CA GLN A 74 13.75 9.43 -2.97
C GLN A 74 15.28 9.44 -3.11
N GLU A 75 15.98 8.86 -2.13
CA GLU A 75 17.45 8.83 -2.07
C GLU A 75 18.03 7.54 -2.69
N ALA A 76 17.18 6.59 -3.06
CA ALA A 76 17.58 5.28 -3.57
C ALA A 76 17.76 5.24 -5.10
N GLY A 77 17.59 6.39 -5.77
CA GLY A 77 17.91 6.62 -7.18
C GLY A 77 17.41 5.50 -8.12
N PRO A 78 18.31 4.86 -8.90
CA PRO A 78 17.93 3.93 -9.98
C PRO A 78 17.32 2.60 -9.49
N LEU A 79 17.24 2.38 -8.17
CA LEU A 79 16.60 1.19 -7.60
C LEU A 79 15.07 1.18 -7.83
N PHE A 80 14.49 2.36 -8.02
CA PHE A 80 13.09 2.57 -8.35
C PHE A 80 12.96 3.18 -9.74
N SER A 81 12.11 2.59 -10.59
CA SER A 81 11.80 3.16 -11.90
C SER A 81 11.07 4.49 -11.78
N GLU A 82 11.05 5.31 -12.83
CA GLU A 82 10.29 6.58 -12.84
C GLU A 82 8.81 6.36 -12.48
N ARG A 83 8.23 5.26 -12.96
CA ARG A 83 6.86 4.86 -12.66
C ARG A 83 6.65 4.49 -11.20
N GLU A 84 7.58 3.75 -10.60
CA GLU A 84 7.54 3.44 -9.16
C GLU A 84 7.72 4.69 -8.30
N GLN A 85 8.65 5.58 -8.66
CA GLN A 85 8.87 6.85 -7.97
C GLN A 85 7.62 7.73 -8.01
N ALA A 86 6.97 7.85 -9.18
CA ALA A 86 5.72 8.59 -9.31
C ALA A 86 4.59 7.97 -8.47
N ALA A 87 4.47 6.64 -8.44
CA ALA A 87 3.48 5.96 -7.60
C ALA A 87 3.76 6.16 -6.11
N LEU A 88 5.01 6.05 -5.68
CA LEU A 88 5.40 6.24 -4.27
C LEU A 88 5.17 7.69 -3.84
N ALA A 89 5.53 8.67 -4.66
CA ALA A 89 5.24 10.09 -4.41
C ALA A 89 3.75 10.35 -4.26
N TRP A 90 2.93 9.83 -5.20
CA TRP A 90 1.48 9.95 -5.13
C TRP A 90 0.90 9.28 -3.89
N THR A 91 1.42 8.10 -3.54
CA THR A 91 1.05 7.36 -2.33
C THR A 91 1.29 8.17 -1.07
N GLU A 92 2.44 8.84 -0.96
CA GLU A 92 2.79 9.69 0.18
C GLU A 92 1.84 10.87 0.33
N SER A 93 1.49 11.52 -0.79
CA SER A 93 0.59 12.68 -0.82
C SER A 93 -0.83 12.29 -0.42
N VAL A 94 -1.39 11.26 -1.07
CA VAL A 94 -2.77 10.80 -0.82
C VAL A 94 -2.92 10.19 0.59
N THR A 95 -1.91 9.48 1.09
CA THR A 95 -1.96 8.92 2.46
C THR A 95 -2.01 10.02 3.52
N ARG A 96 -1.33 11.15 3.27
CA ARG A 96 -1.31 12.34 4.14
C ARG A 96 -2.32 13.42 3.72
N VAL A 97 -3.41 13.03 3.07
CA VAL A 97 -4.45 13.97 2.58
C VAL A 97 -4.97 14.94 3.65
N ALA A 98 -5.01 14.52 4.92
CA ALA A 98 -5.43 15.39 6.03
C ALA A 98 -4.44 16.52 6.33
N ASP A 99 -3.16 16.33 6.00
CA ASP A 99 -2.10 17.30 6.24
C ASP A 99 -1.88 18.21 5.02
N THR A 100 -1.88 17.62 3.81
CA THR A 100 -1.45 18.31 2.59
C THR A 100 -2.59 18.71 1.67
N HIS A 101 -3.78 18.11 1.83
CA HIS A 101 -4.91 18.23 0.91
C HIS A 101 -4.59 17.84 -0.55
N VAL A 102 -3.51 17.06 -0.78
CA VAL A 102 -3.04 16.61 -2.09
C VAL A 102 -2.82 17.78 -3.05
N PRO A 103 -1.68 18.48 -2.95
CA PRO A 103 -1.37 19.64 -3.79
C PRO A 103 -1.43 19.36 -5.29
N ASP A 104 -1.87 20.33 -6.09
CA ASP A 104 -1.98 20.22 -7.56
C ASP A 104 -0.66 19.79 -8.22
N GLU A 105 0.48 20.19 -7.66
CA GLU A 105 1.79 19.79 -8.18
C GLU A 105 2.01 18.27 -8.07
N ASP A 106 1.61 17.66 -6.96
CA ASP A 106 1.72 16.21 -6.76
C ASP A 106 0.84 15.47 -7.77
N PHE A 107 -0.37 15.97 -8.01
CA PHE A 107 -1.26 15.44 -9.05
C PHE A 107 -0.64 15.56 -10.44
N ARG A 108 -0.13 16.75 -10.82
CA ARG A 108 0.50 16.97 -12.13
C ARG A 108 1.69 16.04 -12.36
N ARG A 109 2.53 15.81 -11.34
CA ARG A 109 3.67 14.89 -11.45
C ARG A 109 3.22 13.45 -11.65
N ALA A 110 2.18 13.00 -10.95
CA ALA A 110 1.63 11.66 -11.14
C ALA A 110 0.95 11.50 -12.52
N ALA A 111 0.14 12.49 -12.93
CA ALA A 111 -0.56 12.51 -14.22
C ALA A 111 0.38 12.59 -15.43
N ALA A 112 1.63 13.02 -15.26
CA ALA A 112 2.63 12.98 -16.32
C ALA A 112 3.13 11.56 -16.63
N VAL A 113 2.91 10.60 -15.73
CA VAL A 113 3.46 9.22 -15.81
C VAL A 113 2.36 8.17 -15.96
N PHE A 114 1.17 8.44 -15.41
CA PHE A 114 0.02 7.54 -15.46
C PHE A 114 -1.08 8.10 -16.36
N SER A 115 -1.76 7.21 -17.11
CA SER A 115 -3.03 7.58 -17.74
C SER A 115 -4.09 7.94 -16.69
N GLU A 116 -5.14 8.65 -17.09
CA GLU A 116 -6.24 9.03 -16.18
C GLU A 116 -6.85 7.81 -15.46
N LYS A 117 -7.02 6.71 -16.20
CA LYS A 117 -7.54 5.45 -15.64
C LYS A 117 -6.56 4.85 -14.63
N GLU A 118 -5.28 4.72 -14.97
CA GLU A 118 -4.28 4.16 -14.06
C GLU A 118 -4.12 5.00 -12.80
N LEU A 119 -4.16 6.33 -12.90
CA LEU A 119 -4.06 7.22 -11.75
C LEU A 119 -5.28 7.10 -10.83
N ALA A 120 -6.48 6.96 -11.41
CA ALA A 120 -7.70 6.67 -10.64
C ALA A 120 -7.60 5.30 -9.95
N ASP A 121 -7.12 4.27 -10.65
CA ASP A 121 -6.95 2.92 -10.11
C ASP A 121 -5.90 2.86 -9.00
N LEU A 122 -4.78 3.57 -9.19
CA LEU A 122 -3.73 3.73 -8.19
C LEU A 122 -4.27 4.43 -6.94
N THR A 123 -5.09 5.47 -7.12
CA THR A 123 -5.73 6.18 -6.01
C THR A 123 -6.71 5.28 -5.25
N MET A 124 -7.47 4.43 -5.96
CA MET A 124 -8.33 3.41 -5.33
C MET A 124 -7.50 2.40 -4.53
N ALA A 125 -6.35 1.96 -5.04
CA ALA A 125 -5.44 1.08 -4.31
C ALA A 125 -4.95 1.75 -3.01
N ILE A 126 -4.48 3.00 -3.09
CA ILE A 126 -4.00 3.77 -1.92
C ILE A 126 -5.13 3.92 -0.88
N GLY A 127 -6.33 4.27 -1.32
CA GLY A 127 -7.51 4.42 -0.45
C GLY A 127 -7.91 3.10 0.23
N LEU A 128 -7.94 2.01 -0.52
CA LEU A 128 -8.23 0.68 0.00
C LEU A 128 -7.21 0.26 1.07
N MET A 129 -5.92 0.46 0.81
CA MET A 129 -4.88 0.11 1.78
C MET A 129 -4.96 0.99 3.03
N ASN A 130 -5.25 2.28 2.87
CA ASN A 130 -5.52 3.18 3.99
C ASN A 130 -6.70 2.70 4.85
N ALA A 131 -7.74 2.15 4.23
CA ALA A 131 -8.87 1.57 4.95
C ALA A 131 -8.50 0.28 5.69
N TYR A 132 -7.74 -0.63 5.05
CA TYR A 132 -7.25 -1.84 5.71
C TYR A 132 -6.30 -1.57 6.87
N ASN A 133 -5.40 -0.60 6.73
CA ASN A 133 -4.51 -0.16 7.82
C ASN A 133 -5.34 0.30 9.03
N ARG A 134 -6.39 1.10 8.82
CA ARG A 134 -7.30 1.57 9.88
C ARG A 134 -7.96 0.40 10.61
N LEU A 135 -8.43 -0.61 9.89
CA LEU A 135 -8.99 -1.83 10.50
C LEU A 135 -7.95 -2.59 11.33
N ALA A 136 -6.81 -2.92 10.71
CA ALA A 136 -5.78 -3.74 11.35
C ALA A 136 -5.18 -3.07 12.60
N ILE A 137 -4.88 -1.77 12.53
CA ILE A 137 -4.34 -0.99 13.65
C ILE A 137 -5.37 -0.89 14.78
N SER A 138 -6.60 -0.46 14.46
CA SER A 138 -7.66 -0.26 15.46
C SER A 138 -7.92 -1.53 16.26
N PHE A 139 -7.93 -2.67 15.57
CA PHE A 139 -8.24 -3.96 16.17
C PHE A 139 -7.02 -4.80 16.55
N ARG A 140 -5.80 -4.25 16.51
CA ARG A 140 -4.55 -4.93 16.94
C ARG A 140 -4.39 -6.31 16.30
N ARG A 141 -4.57 -6.38 14.98
CA ARG A 141 -4.26 -7.60 14.22
C ARG A 141 -2.74 -7.84 14.30
N ALA A 142 -2.35 -9.05 14.69
CA ALA A 142 -0.95 -9.40 14.88
C ALA A 142 -0.31 -9.79 13.53
N PRO A 143 0.94 -9.38 13.25
CA PRO A 143 1.73 -9.91 12.13
C PRO A 143 1.91 -11.43 12.24
N GLU A 144 1.97 -12.12 11.12
CA GLU A 144 2.21 -13.57 11.09
C GLU A 144 3.61 -13.89 11.63
N SER A 145 4.62 -13.14 11.18
CA SER A 145 6.00 -13.28 11.65
C SER A 145 6.15 -13.05 13.16
N ALA A 146 5.34 -12.17 13.75
CA ALA A 146 5.35 -11.93 15.20
C ALA A 146 4.71 -13.08 15.98
N LEU A 147 3.66 -13.70 15.44
CA LEU A 147 3.04 -14.89 16.03
C LEU A 147 3.98 -16.09 15.97
N ALA A 148 4.66 -16.28 14.83
CA ALA A 148 5.64 -17.36 14.66
C ALA A 148 6.83 -17.24 15.61
N ALA A 149 7.32 -16.03 15.87
CA ALA A 149 8.42 -15.79 16.80
C ALA A 149 8.05 -16.01 18.29
N ALA A 150 6.76 -16.05 18.61
CA ALA A 150 6.25 -16.25 19.97
C ALA A 150 5.84 -17.71 20.26
N ALA A 151 5.88 -18.58 19.25
CA ALA A 151 5.57 -20.00 19.35
C ALA A 151 6.84 -20.82 19.66
#